data_AF-A0A536F790-F1
#
_entry.id   AF-A0A536F790-F1
#
_cell.length_a   1.000
_cell.length_b   1.000
_cell.length_c   1.000
_cell.angle_alpha   90.00
_cell.angle_beta   90.00
_cell.angle_gamma   90.00
#
_symmetry.space_group_name_H-M   'P 1'
#
loop_
_entity.id
_entity.type
_entity.pdbx_description
1 polymer ?
#
loop_
_entity_poly.entity_id
_entity_poly.type
_entity_poly.pdbx_seq_one_letter_code
_entity_poly.pdbx_strand_id
1 'polypeptide(L)'
;IFLIAAPFVGDGGWPSEDMNPPPDLGARLPRDVPVFIYHGLDDETAPPSHAELYGRAIPQARVRRLPHRDHQLNNDLSEIAATIESLEGGSQ
;
A
#
# COMPACT_ATOMS: atom_id res chain seq x y z
N ILE A 1 6.58 -0.06 7.14
CA ILE A 1 5.75 0.96 6.47
C ILE A 1 4.45 0.30 6.06
N PHE A 2 3.31 0.93 6.36
CA PHE A 2 1.99 0.46 5.95
C PHE A 2 1.30 1.58 5.17
N LEU A 3 0.90 1.29 3.94
CA LEU A 3 0.01 2.14 3.16
C LEU A 3 -1.35 1.44 3.10
N ILE A 4 -2.41 2.14 3.45
CA ILE A 4 -3.78 1.60 3.56
C ILE A 4 -4.68 2.47 2.69
N ALA A 5 -5.26 1.86 1.65
CA ALA A 5 -6.08 2.54 0.64
C ALA A 5 -5.43 3.81 0.07
N ALA A 6 -4.10 3.88 0.11
CA ALA A 6 -3.37 5.08 -0.26
C ALA A 6 -3.46 5.25 -1.79
N PRO A 7 -3.77 6.45 -2.28
CA PRO A 7 -3.69 6.69 -3.69
C PRO A 7 -2.22 6.77 -4.13
N PHE A 8 -1.85 5.98 -5.13
CA PHE A 8 -0.67 6.27 -5.93
C PHE A 8 -0.89 7.59 -6.67
N VAL A 9 -0.06 8.59 -6.42
CA VAL A 9 -0.11 9.90 -7.11
C VAL A 9 0.86 9.84 -8.30
N GLY A 10 0.49 10.43 -9.43
CA GLY A 10 1.30 10.46 -10.66
C GLY A 10 0.78 9.49 -11.72
N ASP A 11 1.65 9.17 -12.68
CA ASP A 11 1.29 8.42 -13.90
C ASP A 11 0.53 7.11 -13.62
N GLY A 12 -0.64 6.96 -14.24
CA GLY A 12 -1.52 5.81 -14.07
C GLY A 12 -2.32 5.78 -12.77
N GLY A 13 -2.00 6.65 -11.81
CA GLY A 13 -2.73 6.85 -10.55
C GLY A 13 -3.48 8.17 -10.54
N TRP A 14 -3.47 8.86 -9.40
CA TRP A 14 -4.12 10.16 -9.24
C TRP A 14 -3.29 11.26 -9.91
N PRO A 15 -3.83 12.01 -10.89
CA PRO A 15 -3.09 13.09 -11.54
C PRO A 15 -2.67 14.19 -10.56
N SER A 16 -1.40 14.60 -10.63
CA SER A 16 -0.88 15.78 -9.94
C SER A 16 0.31 16.36 -10.71
N GLU A 17 0.33 17.67 -10.90
CA GLU A 17 1.47 18.38 -11.50
C GLU A 17 2.56 18.71 -10.47
N ASP A 18 2.18 18.79 -9.20
CA ASP A 18 3.06 19.19 -8.09
C ASP A 18 3.67 18.01 -7.35
N MET A 19 3.05 16.83 -7.44
CA MET A 19 3.43 15.64 -6.69
C MET A 19 3.60 14.45 -7.62
N ASN A 20 4.86 14.04 -7.83
CA ASN A 20 5.18 12.78 -8.49
C ASN A 20 6.13 11.96 -7.64
N PRO A 21 5.87 10.67 -7.44
CA PRO A 21 6.81 9.80 -6.77
C PRO A 21 8.11 9.76 -7.58
N PRO A 22 9.27 9.80 -6.90
CA PRO A 22 10.53 9.67 -7.60
C PRO A 22 10.57 8.33 -8.35
N PRO A 23 11.18 8.26 -9.55
CA PRO A 23 11.20 7.05 -10.36
C PRO A 23 11.88 5.86 -9.67
N ASP A 24 12.68 6.12 -8.64
CA ASP A 24 13.40 5.16 -7.82
C ASP A 24 12.84 5.04 -6.39
N LEU A 25 11.55 5.34 -6.17
CA LEU A 25 10.90 5.34 -4.86
C LEU A 25 11.29 4.13 -3.99
N GLY A 26 11.17 2.92 -4.51
CA GLY A 26 11.52 1.70 -3.79
C GLY A 26 12.98 1.60 -3.36
N ALA A 27 13.91 2.16 -4.14
CA ALA A 27 15.34 2.18 -3.83
C ALA A 27 15.71 3.21 -2.76
N ARG A 28 14.86 4.23 -2.58
CA ARG A 28 15.05 5.29 -1.56
C ARG A 28 14.51 4.91 -0.18
N LEU A 29 13.74 3.82 -0.08
CA LEU A 29 13.27 3.30 1.19
C LEU A 29 14.39 2.52 1.92
N PRO A 30 14.42 2.53 3.26
CA PRO A 30 15.36 1.71 4.02
C PRO A 30 15.19 0.22 3.67
N ARG A 31 16.30 -0.47 3.38
CA ARG A 31 16.27 -1.85 2.86
C ARG A 31 15.65 -2.86 3.83
N ASP A 32 15.86 -2.67 5.12
CA ASP A 32 15.44 -3.60 6.17
C ASP A 32 14.05 -3.27 6.74
N VAL A 33 13.37 -2.26 6.19
CA VAL A 33 12.02 -1.88 6.63
C VAL A 33 10.99 -2.58 5.76
N PRO A 34 10.14 -3.47 6.30
CA PRO A 34 9.11 -4.13 5.52
C PRO A 34 8.05 -3.10 5.08
N VAL A 35 7.59 -3.23 3.84
CA VAL A 35 6.56 -2.37 3.24
C VAL A 35 5.33 -3.21 2.95
N PHE A 36 4.18 -2.80 3.45
CA PHE A 36 2.89 -3.43 3.18
C PHE A 36 1.95 -2.43 2.53
N ILE A 37 1.25 -2.88 1.49
CA ILE A 37 0.24 -2.10 0.78
C ILE A 37 -1.08 -2.84 0.93
N TYR A 38 -2.06 -2.22 1.57
CA TYR A 38 -3.41 -2.77 1.74
C TYR A 38 -4.38 -1.95 0.91
N HIS A 39 -5.23 -2.64 0.15
CA HIS A 39 -6.22 -1.98 -0.70
C HIS A 39 -7.48 -2.82 -0.80
N GLY A 40 -8.64 -2.20 -0.65
CA GLY A 40 -9.92 -2.88 -0.86
C GLY A 40 -10.23 -3.04 -2.34
N LEU A 41 -10.74 -4.20 -2.76
CA LEU A 41 -11.12 -4.42 -4.16
C LEU A 41 -12.39 -3.67 -4.58
N ASP A 42 -13.18 -3.22 -3.60
CA ASP A 42 -14.40 -2.45 -3.81
C ASP A 42 -14.16 -0.96 -3.49
N ASP A 43 -12.90 -0.51 -3.45
CA ASP A 43 -12.53 0.89 -3.26
C ASP A 43 -12.82 1.71 -4.52
N GLU A 44 -13.84 2.57 -4.44
CA GLU A 44 -14.24 3.49 -5.51
C GLU A 44 -13.58 4.88 -5.39
N THR A 45 -12.89 5.18 -4.28
CA THR A 45 -12.23 6.48 -4.03
C THR A 45 -10.82 6.49 -4.59
N ALA A 46 -10.05 5.44 -4.29
CA ALA A 46 -8.76 5.16 -4.90
C ALA A 46 -8.86 3.78 -5.55
N PRO A 47 -8.97 3.66 -6.88
CA PRO A 47 -9.15 2.36 -7.52
C PRO A 47 -8.07 1.33 -7.12
N PRO A 48 -8.39 0.02 -7.04
CA PRO A 48 -7.44 -1.00 -6.60
C PRO A 48 -6.16 -1.11 -7.45
N SER A 49 -6.17 -0.56 -8.66
CA SER A 49 -4.99 -0.42 -9.53
C SER A 49 -3.87 0.41 -8.88
N HIS A 50 -4.19 1.31 -7.95
CA HIS A 50 -3.19 2.11 -7.23
C HIS A 50 -2.25 1.23 -6.41
N ALA A 51 -2.74 0.13 -5.82
CA ALA A 51 -1.91 -0.84 -5.12
C ALA A 51 -0.91 -1.55 -6.04
N GLU A 52 -1.29 -1.80 -7.30
CA GLU A 52 -0.38 -2.38 -8.29
C GLU A 52 0.72 -1.40 -8.69
N LEU A 53 0.41 -0.11 -8.80
CA LEU A 53 1.41 0.93 -9.09
C LEU A 53 2.44 1.00 -7.97
N TYR A 54 2.00 0.95 -6.70
CA TYR A 54 2.93 0.82 -5.58
C TYR A 54 3.77 -0.45 -5.64
N GLY A 55 3.18 -1.60 -5.99
CA GLY A 55 3.91 -2.86 -6.14
C GLY A 55 5.00 -2.79 -7.22
N ARG A 56 4.78 -2.03 -8.31
CA ARG A 56 5.79 -1.79 -9.35
C ARG A 56 6.87 -0.81 -8.87
N ALA A 57 6.48 0.26 -8.20
CA ALA A 57 7.39 1.30 -7.73
C ALA A 57 8.25 0.85 -6.53
N ILE A 58 7.75 -0.10 -5.74
CA ILE A 58 8.41 -0.66 -4.55
C ILE A 58 8.40 -2.19 -4.67
N PRO A 59 9.34 -2.78 -5.43
CA PRO A 59 9.34 -4.22 -5.72
C PRO A 59 9.40 -5.12 -4.47
N GLN A 60 9.94 -4.62 -3.36
CA GLN A 60 9.99 -5.34 -2.08
C GLN A 60 8.69 -5.27 -1.27
N ALA A 61 7.69 -4.51 -1.72
CA ALA A 61 6.43 -4.34 -1.00
C ALA A 61 5.56 -5.60 -1.08
N ARG A 62 4.89 -5.89 0.03
CA ARG A 62 3.87 -6.94 0.11
C ARG A 62 2.51 -6.32 -0.15
N VAL A 63 2.01 -6.51 -1.37
CA VAL A 63 0.69 -5.99 -1.79
C VAL A 63 -0.41 -6.97 -1.39
N ARG A 64 -1.42 -6.47 -0.67
CA ARG A 64 -2.61 -7.21 -0.23
C ARG A 64 -3.86 -6.50 -0.73
N ARG A 65 -4.50 -7.09 -1.73
CA ARG A 65 -5.79 -6.65 -2.26
C ARG A 65 -6.88 -7.47 -1.60
N LEU A 66 -7.76 -6.81 -0.87
CA LEU A 66 -8.75 -7.44 0.00
C LEU A 66 -10.12 -7.49 -0.71
N PRO A 67 -10.67 -8.67 -1.00
CA PRO A 67 -12.02 -8.80 -1.57
C PRO A 67 -13.07 -8.20 -0.64
N HIS A 68 -14.10 -7.59 -1.23
CA HIS A 68 -15.27 -7.08 -0.50
C HIS A 68 -14.97 -5.96 0.50
N ARG A 69 -13.84 -5.26 0.34
CA ARG A 69 -13.42 -4.15 1.20
C ARG A 69 -13.50 -2.85 0.42
N ASP A 70 -14.14 -1.85 1.02
CA ASP A 70 -14.21 -0.48 0.51
C ASP A 70 -12.93 0.32 0.80
N HIS A 71 -12.98 1.64 0.56
CA HIS A 71 -11.87 2.57 0.85
C HIS A 71 -11.42 2.58 2.31
N GLN A 72 -12.33 2.39 3.26
CA GLN A 72 -12.04 2.31 4.69
C GLN A 72 -11.83 0.88 5.18
N LEU A 73 -11.73 -0.08 4.24
CA LEU A 73 -11.69 -1.52 4.52
C LEU A 73 -12.91 -2.01 5.32
N ASN A 74 -14.07 -1.40 5.09
CA ASN A 74 -15.32 -1.58 5.85
C ASN A 74 -15.19 -1.18 7.33
N ASN A 75 -14.28 -0.24 7.65
CA ASN A 75 -13.92 0.16 9.02
C ASN A 75 -13.35 -0.99 9.88
N ASP A 76 -12.78 -2.01 9.23
CA ASP A 76 -12.17 -3.15 9.88
C ASP A 76 -10.68 -3.22 9.48
N LEU A 77 -9.82 -3.00 10.47
CA LEU A 77 -8.37 -3.00 10.32
C LEU A 77 -7.73 -4.26 10.92
N SER A 78 -8.51 -5.30 11.21
CA SER A 78 -8.02 -6.51 11.88
C SER A 78 -6.90 -7.21 11.10
N GLU A 79 -6.96 -7.28 9.76
CA GLU A 79 -5.88 -7.87 8.97
C GLU A 79 -4.57 -7.05 9.01
N ILE A 80 -4.67 -5.73 9.21
CA ILE A 80 -3.53 -4.83 9.38
C ILE A 80 -2.93 -5.04 10.77
N ALA A 81 -3.77 -5.01 11.81
CA ALA A 81 -3.36 -5.23 13.20
C ALA A 81 -2.64 -6.58 13.37
N ALA A 82 -3.23 -7.67 12.86
CA ALA A 82 -2.63 -9.00 12.91
C ALA A 82 -1.25 -9.06 12.22
N THR A 83 -1.06 -8.28 11.15
CA THR A 83 0.22 -8.19 10.47
C THR A 83 1.26 -7.44 11.31
N ILE A 84 0.86 -6.34 11.97
CA ILE A 84 1.73 -5.62 12.90
C ILE A 84 2.16 -6.54 14.05
N GLU A 85 1.23 -7.25 14.68
CA GLU A 85 1.53 -8.19 15.77
C GLU A 85 2.52 -9.28 15.33
N SER A 86 2.35 -9.82 14.12
CA SER A 86 3.28 -10.84 13.58
C SER A 86 4.71 -10.31 13.36
N LEU A 87 4.89 -9.01 13.16
CA LEU A 87 6.22 -8.40 13.01
C LEU A 87 6.93 -8.27 14.36
N GLU A 88 6.18 -7.98 15.42
CA GLU A 88 6.73 -7.95 16.78
C GLU A 88 7.15 -9.35 17.23
N GLY A 89 6.34 -10.37 16.93
CA GLY A 89 6.65 -11.78 17.27
C GLY A 89 7.81 -12.40 16.50
N GLY A 90 8.24 -11.81 15.37
CA GLY A 90 9.32 -12.29 14.52
C GLY A 90 10.72 -11.72 14.83
N SER A 91 10.85 -10.91 15.89
CA SER A 91 12.12 -10.29 16.31
C SER A 91 12.88 -11.08 17.39
N GLN A 92 12.68 -12.40 17.47
CA GLN A 92 13.41 -13.31 18.38
C GLN A 92 14.48 -14.12 17.66
#